data_AF-A0A0M1JZ37-F1
#
_entry.id   AF-A0A0M1JZ37-F1
#
_cell.length_a   1.000
_cell.length_b   1.000
_cell.length_c   1.000
_cell.angle_alpha   90.00
_cell.angle_beta   90.00
_cell.angle_gamma   90.00
#
_symmetry.space_group_name_H-M   'P 1'
#
loop_
_entity.id
_entity.type
_entity.pdbx_description
1 polymer ?
#
loop_
_entity_poly.entity_id
_entity_poly.type
_entity_poly.pdbx_seq_one_letter_code
_entity_poly.pdbx_strand_id
1 'polypeptide(L)'
;MNFEQEYQKCLDKLVWATNHLQFEVSETKLEQIAELIVQPMTGPWRYFHTPDHIFEVGGSTDPIEVLAALFHDLVYVQVDQSVNFNLAYYISGLIKEVKPLKGGGKEHLKIRDRSEIGKDDIFDIVLSVFGFTPGQQLSPFGGQNEFLSALVAAKALQEFVSKKILVQISACIEATIPFQMPSADGLTASDRLYKRIQETNNQFNLQFTDEEILSTVKRAVRMANRDVEGFATPSAASFLDNTWNLLPETNHNLINSSTYTVQEYRVSLQKMEGFMNFLKPESVFRQFAGEPDEETYNNLVNGSRKNIEVARLYLGTKVVTIAFIEAISLRVGLDIPLSTMMGELPEKGTTSAKKLEDFLPNLNDQAYHPKDELETTVLNLLEKGRTKSSAYDIKHSPLATFFVKTMGFDEINHQLNHAKEFFKQLDSAGDLPSKISAAKVFIAGFNSTVTNQVTDGILKVFDSRREALSRS
;
A
#
# COMPACT_ATOMS: atom_id res chain seq x y z
N MET A 1 -17.48 6.16 5.06
CA MET A 1 -17.84 4.74 5.23
C MET A 1 -19.19 4.69 5.89
N ASN A 2 -20.09 3.88 5.35
CA ASN A 2 -21.40 3.60 5.94
C ASN A 2 -21.41 2.13 6.33
N PHE A 3 -21.11 1.87 7.59
CA PHE A 3 -20.97 0.52 8.13
C PHE A 3 -22.17 -0.37 7.81
N GLU A 4 -23.40 0.15 7.88
CA GLU A 4 -24.61 -0.61 7.60
C GLU A 4 -24.70 -1.07 6.13
N GLN A 5 -24.32 -0.19 5.20
CA GLN A 5 -24.28 -0.52 3.77
C GLN A 5 -23.18 -1.53 3.45
N GLU A 6 -21.99 -1.36 4.03
CA GLU A 6 -20.85 -2.26 3.86
C GLU A 6 -21.15 -3.64 4.44
N TYR A 7 -21.77 -3.70 5.63
CA TYR A 7 -22.27 -4.91 6.25
C TYR A 7 -23.28 -5.65 5.37
N GLN A 8 -24.33 -4.95 4.90
CA GLN A 8 -25.36 -5.58 4.07
C GLN A 8 -24.76 -6.13 2.77
N LYS A 9 -23.89 -5.38 2.10
CA LYS A 9 -23.21 -5.82 0.87
C LYS A 9 -22.32 -7.04 1.10
N CYS A 10 -21.66 -7.12 2.26
CA CYS A 10 -20.89 -8.30 2.67
C CYS A 10 -21.80 -9.52 2.88
N LEU A 11 -22.90 -9.35 3.63
CA LEU A 11 -23.87 -10.39 3.90
C LEU A 11 -24.49 -10.93 2.60
N ASP A 12 -24.89 -10.04 1.68
CA ASP A 12 -25.45 -10.43 0.38
C ASP A 12 -24.47 -11.29 -0.43
N LYS A 13 -23.18 -10.94 -0.42
CA LYS A 13 -22.13 -11.72 -1.09
C LYS A 13 -21.90 -13.07 -0.41
N LEU A 14 -21.92 -13.14 0.92
CA LEU A 14 -21.84 -14.39 1.66
C LEU A 14 -23.00 -15.31 1.31
N VAL A 15 -24.25 -14.82 1.43
CA VAL A 15 -25.47 -15.55 1.09
C VAL A 15 -25.43 -16.05 -0.36
N TRP A 16 -25.04 -15.17 -1.29
CA TRP A 16 -24.91 -15.53 -2.70
C TRP A 16 -23.91 -16.68 -2.89
N ALA A 17 -22.70 -16.56 -2.34
CA ALA A 17 -21.65 -17.55 -2.54
C ALA A 17 -21.98 -18.90 -1.87
N THR A 18 -22.53 -18.88 -0.65
CA THR A 18 -22.91 -20.11 0.06
C THR A 18 -24.07 -20.83 -0.62
N ASN A 19 -25.04 -20.09 -1.19
CA ASN A 19 -26.13 -20.68 -1.97
C ASN A 19 -25.62 -21.34 -3.26
N HIS A 20 -24.69 -20.71 -3.97
CA HIS A 20 -24.09 -21.28 -5.19
C HIS A 20 -23.24 -22.52 -4.91
N LEU A 21 -22.61 -22.57 -3.74
CA LEU A 21 -21.86 -23.74 -3.27
C LEU A 21 -22.73 -24.77 -2.54
N GLN A 22 -24.03 -24.51 -2.39
CA GLN A 22 -25.00 -25.38 -1.73
C GLN A 22 -24.62 -25.73 -0.28
N PHE A 23 -24.05 -24.77 0.45
CA PHE A 23 -23.76 -24.94 1.87
C PHE A 23 -25.00 -24.74 2.72
N GLU A 24 -25.24 -25.67 3.64
CA GLU A 24 -26.30 -25.56 4.65
C GLU A 24 -25.77 -24.74 5.83
N VAL A 25 -26.09 -23.44 5.83
CA VAL A 25 -25.66 -22.49 6.87
C VAL A 25 -26.85 -21.61 7.26
N SER A 26 -27.01 -21.35 8.57
CA SER A 26 -28.08 -20.47 9.04
C SER A 26 -27.76 -19.01 8.71
N GLU A 27 -28.80 -18.23 8.43
CA GLU A 27 -28.69 -16.79 8.20
C GLU A 27 -27.97 -16.08 9.34
N THR A 28 -28.31 -16.40 10.59
CA THR A 28 -27.64 -15.87 11.80
C THR A 28 -26.13 -16.12 11.81
N LYS A 29 -25.65 -17.26 11.29
CA LYS A 29 -24.22 -17.53 11.23
C LYS A 29 -23.54 -16.68 10.15
N LEU A 30 -24.23 -16.45 9.02
CA LEU A 30 -23.74 -15.57 7.95
C LEU A 30 -23.69 -14.11 8.40
N GLU A 31 -24.68 -13.64 9.16
CA GLU A 31 -24.70 -12.32 9.79
C GLU A 31 -23.48 -12.12 10.70
N GLN A 32 -23.19 -13.10 11.57
CA GLN A 32 -22.00 -13.07 12.45
C GLN A 32 -20.69 -13.02 11.65
N ILE A 33 -20.62 -13.74 10.53
CA ILE A 33 -19.43 -13.73 9.66
C ILE A 33 -19.31 -12.38 8.93
N ALA A 34 -20.42 -11.80 8.46
CA ALA A 34 -20.41 -10.48 7.84
C ALA A 34 -19.89 -9.40 8.80
N GLU A 35 -20.34 -9.43 10.07
CA GLU A 35 -19.84 -8.54 11.12
C GLU A 35 -18.35 -8.76 11.39
N LEU A 36 -17.92 -10.02 11.50
CA LEU A 36 -16.51 -10.40 11.69
C LEU A 36 -15.61 -9.84 10.59
N ILE A 37 -16.11 -9.73 9.36
CA ILE A 37 -15.37 -9.26 8.19
C ILE A 37 -15.33 -7.73 8.12
N VAL A 38 -16.48 -7.06 8.23
CA VAL A 38 -16.56 -5.62 7.97
C VAL A 38 -15.93 -4.81 9.11
N GLN A 39 -16.16 -5.21 10.36
CA GLN A 39 -15.73 -4.41 11.52
C GLN A 39 -14.22 -4.15 11.60
N PRO A 40 -13.32 -5.12 11.37
CA PRO A 40 -11.88 -4.86 11.36
C PRO A 40 -11.44 -3.96 10.21
N MET A 41 -12.17 -3.98 9.09
CA MET A 41 -11.83 -3.23 7.87
C MET A 41 -12.26 -1.77 7.89
N THR A 42 -13.08 -1.35 8.86
CA THR A 42 -13.47 0.06 9.06
C THR A 42 -12.55 0.82 10.03
N GLY A 43 -11.34 0.30 10.28
CA GLY A 43 -10.35 0.95 11.13
C GLY A 43 -9.90 2.32 10.58
N PRO A 44 -9.41 3.24 11.44
CA PRO A 44 -9.07 4.61 11.04
C PRO A 44 -7.88 4.69 10.07
N TRP A 45 -7.14 3.59 9.91
CA TRP A 45 -5.98 3.50 9.04
C TRP A 45 -6.27 2.84 7.71
N ARG A 46 -7.44 2.20 7.51
CA ARG A 46 -7.79 1.51 6.27
C ARG A 46 -8.30 2.52 5.22
N TYR A 47 -7.47 2.84 4.24
CA TYR A 47 -7.79 3.81 3.17
C TYR A 47 -7.85 3.14 1.79
N PHE A 48 -7.03 2.13 1.57
CA PHE A 48 -7.02 1.27 0.40
C PHE A 48 -7.69 -0.07 0.72
N HIS A 49 -7.23 -0.77 1.77
CA HIS A 49 -7.73 -2.09 2.15
C HIS A 49 -9.03 -1.99 2.96
N THR A 50 -10.12 -1.66 2.25
CA THR A 50 -11.46 -1.33 2.78
C THR A 50 -12.50 -2.38 2.37
N PRO A 51 -13.73 -2.36 2.92
CA PRO A 51 -14.80 -3.25 2.46
C PRO A 51 -15.07 -3.15 0.95
N ASP A 52 -15.04 -1.96 0.37
CA ASP A 52 -15.26 -1.82 -1.08
C ASP A 52 -14.17 -2.52 -1.91
N HIS A 53 -12.92 -2.49 -1.45
CA HIS A 53 -11.83 -3.20 -2.11
C HIS A 53 -12.07 -4.72 -2.15
N ILE A 54 -12.39 -5.36 -1.03
CA ILE A 54 -12.65 -6.82 -1.02
C ILE A 54 -13.86 -7.21 -1.89
N PHE A 55 -14.83 -6.30 -2.05
CA PHE A 55 -15.99 -6.52 -2.91
C PHE A 55 -15.65 -6.48 -4.39
N GLU A 56 -14.73 -5.59 -4.79
CA GLU A 56 -14.19 -5.48 -6.15
C GLU A 56 -13.30 -6.70 -6.45
N VAL A 57 -12.37 -7.03 -5.56
CA VAL A 57 -11.45 -8.18 -5.70
C VAL A 57 -12.22 -9.49 -5.84
N GLY A 58 -13.32 -9.68 -5.11
CA GLY A 58 -14.14 -10.89 -5.18
C GLY A 58 -14.88 -11.07 -6.50
N GLY A 59 -15.13 -9.99 -7.25
CA GLY A 59 -15.94 -10.06 -8.47
C GLY A 59 -17.36 -10.58 -8.20
N SER A 60 -17.94 -11.30 -9.16
CA SER A 60 -19.35 -11.73 -9.12
C SER A 60 -19.64 -13.07 -9.80
N THR A 61 -18.62 -13.83 -10.19
CA THR A 61 -18.79 -15.03 -11.04
C THR A 61 -18.49 -16.34 -10.33
N ASP A 62 -17.36 -16.44 -9.61
CA ASP A 62 -16.95 -17.66 -8.92
C ASP A 62 -17.16 -17.51 -7.39
N PRO A 63 -17.96 -18.38 -6.75
CA PRO A 63 -18.28 -18.26 -5.33
C PRO A 63 -17.08 -18.51 -4.41
N ILE A 64 -16.07 -19.28 -4.83
CA ILE A 64 -14.86 -19.51 -4.04
C ILE A 64 -13.98 -18.26 -4.06
N GLU A 65 -13.85 -17.62 -5.22
CA GLU A 65 -13.14 -16.35 -5.34
C GLU A 65 -13.82 -15.24 -4.52
N VAL A 66 -15.16 -15.17 -4.54
CA VAL A 66 -15.92 -14.25 -3.69
C VAL A 66 -15.65 -14.51 -2.21
N LEU A 67 -15.78 -15.76 -1.74
CA LEU A 67 -15.52 -16.08 -0.34
C LEU A 67 -14.07 -15.76 0.05
N ALA A 68 -13.08 -16.13 -0.76
CA ALA A 68 -11.69 -15.83 -0.46
C ALA A 68 -11.42 -14.32 -0.38
N ALA A 69 -11.95 -13.53 -1.32
CA ALA A 69 -11.75 -12.10 -1.35
C ALA A 69 -12.33 -11.39 -0.11
N LEU A 70 -13.48 -11.84 0.39
CA LEU A 70 -14.06 -11.26 1.60
C LEU A 70 -13.15 -11.38 2.84
N PHE A 71 -12.19 -12.32 2.84
CA PHE A 71 -11.29 -12.53 3.98
C PHE A 71 -9.85 -12.09 3.74
N HIS A 72 -9.37 -11.96 2.50
CA HIS A 72 -7.91 -11.92 2.23
C HIS A 72 -7.14 -10.80 2.96
N ASP A 73 -7.77 -9.64 3.15
CA ASP A 73 -7.22 -8.46 3.84
C ASP A 73 -7.73 -8.25 5.28
N LEU A 74 -8.43 -9.24 5.81
CA LEU A 74 -9.11 -9.13 7.10
C LEU A 74 -8.14 -8.83 8.24
N VAL A 75 -6.97 -9.48 8.25
CA VAL A 75 -5.90 -9.23 9.22
C VAL A 75 -4.78 -8.46 8.53
N TYR A 76 -4.53 -7.21 8.95
CA TYR A 76 -3.45 -6.40 8.39
C TYR A 76 -2.65 -5.69 9.49
N VAL A 77 -1.77 -6.44 10.14
CA VAL A 77 -1.10 -6.02 11.39
C VAL A 77 -0.24 -4.75 11.21
N GLN A 78 0.38 -4.57 10.04
CA GLN A 78 1.26 -3.43 9.76
C GLN A 78 0.48 -2.12 9.59
N VAL A 79 -0.80 -2.22 9.19
CA VAL A 79 -1.71 -1.08 9.04
C VAL A 79 -2.48 -0.86 10.35
N ASP A 80 -3.02 -1.93 10.94
CA ASP A 80 -3.83 -1.82 12.15
C ASP A 80 -3.03 -1.72 13.46
N GLN A 81 -1.70 -1.85 13.38
CA GLN A 81 -0.76 -1.93 14.51
C GLN A 81 -1.11 -3.01 15.56
N SER A 82 -2.08 -3.87 15.27
CA SER A 82 -2.64 -4.86 16.17
C SER A 82 -3.53 -5.84 15.40
N VAL A 83 -4.02 -6.88 16.08
CA VAL A 83 -5.07 -7.76 15.57
C VAL A 83 -6.37 -7.37 16.26
N ASN A 84 -7.45 -7.17 15.49
CA ASN A 84 -8.76 -6.89 16.05
C ASN A 84 -9.17 -7.98 17.05
N PHE A 85 -9.77 -7.59 18.18
CA PHE A 85 -10.10 -8.50 19.28
C PHE A 85 -10.98 -9.68 18.84
N ASN A 86 -11.93 -9.45 17.92
CA ASN A 86 -12.81 -10.51 17.40
C ASN A 86 -12.08 -11.51 16.50
N LEU A 87 -10.98 -11.08 15.87
CA LEU A 87 -10.11 -11.96 15.08
C LEU A 87 -9.12 -12.73 15.96
N ALA A 88 -8.72 -12.15 17.10
CA ALA A 88 -7.73 -12.74 18.01
C ALA A 88 -8.15 -14.12 18.54
N TYR A 89 -9.46 -14.39 18.65
CA TYR A 89 -9.99 -15.71 19.01
C TYR A 89 -9.48 -16.83 18.09
N TYR A 90 -9.39 -16.55 16.78
CA TYR A 90 -8.96 -17.52 15.78
C TYR A 90 -7.44 -17.66 15.67
N ILE A 91 -6.68 -16.69 16.20
CA ILE A 91 -5.24 -16.53 15.94
C ILE A 91 -4.39 -16.83 17.18
N SER A 92 -4.80 -16.37 18.37
CA SER A 92 -3.97 -16.34 19.58
C SER A 92 -3.49 -17.72 20.06
N GLY A 93 -4.28 -18.77 19.82
CA GLY A 93 -3.93 -20.16 20.11
C GLY A 93 -2.87 -20.75 19.16
N LEU A 94 -2.61 -20.11 18.02
CA LEU A 94 -1.76 -20.62 16.94
C LEU A 94 -0.52 -19.74 16.70
N ILE A 95 -0.62 -18.46 17.02
CA ILE A 95 0.40 -17.44 16.79
C ILE A 95 0.77 -16.77 18.10
N LYS A 96 2.06 -16.45 18.26
CA LYS A 96 2.56 -15.67 19.40
C LYS A 96 3.38 -14.48 18.93
N GLU A 97 3.25 -13.38 19.64
CA GLU A 97 4.14 -12.24 19.52
C GLU A 97 5.41 -12.52 20.33
N VAL A 98 6.56 -12.24 19.74
CA VAL A 98 7.87 -12.49 20.33
C VAL A 98 8.64 -11.19 20.39
N LYS A 99 8.93 -10.75 21.62
CA LYS A 99 9.80 -9.62 21.89
C LYS A 99 11.20 -10.13 22.29
N PRO A 100 12.26 -9.85 21.50
CA PRO A 100 13.60 -10.29 21.84
C PRO A 100 14.06 -9.71 23.19
N LEU A 101 14.40 -10.58 24.14
CA LEU A 101 14.85 -10.18 25.49
C LEU A 101 16.30 -9.70 25.52
N LYS A 102 17.12 -10.05 24.52
CA LYS A 102 18.54 -9.68 24.40
C LYS A 102 18.90 -9.46 22.93
N GLY A 103 19.62 -8.37 22.65
CA GLY A 103 19.94 -7.91 21.29
C GLY A 103 18.78 -7.14 20.69
N GLY A 104 19.05 -5.99 20.07
CA GLY A 104 18.05 -5.03 19.54
C GLY A 104 17.21 -5.55 18.36
N GLY A 105 16.79 -6.80 18.38
CA GLY A 105 15.85 -7.37 17.44
C GLY A 105 14.46 -6.74 17.61
N LYS A 106 13.74 -6.63 16.50
CA LYS A 106 12.37 -6.12 16.48
C LYS A 106 11.40 -7.22 16.91
N GLU A 107 10.30 -6.77 17.49
CA GLU A 107 9.11 -7.57 17.73
C GLU A 107 8.63 -8.20 16.42
N HIS A 108 8.19 -9.46 16.50
CA HIS A 108 7.71 -10.21 15.35
C HIS A 108 6.68 -11.24 15.78
N LEU A 109 5.86 -11.68 14.82
CA LEU A 109 4.97 -12.80 15.01
C LEU A 109 5.69 -14.11 14.70
N LYS A 110 5.39 -15.14 15.48
CA LYS A 110 5.91 -16.50 15.31
C LYS A 110 4.75 -17.48 15.35
N ILE A 111 4.72 -18.43 14.42
CA ILE A 111 3.86 -19.60 14.53
C ILE A 111 4.31 -20.39 15.77
N ARG A 112 3.37 -20.74 16.64
CA ARG A 112 3.68 -21.50 17.86
C ARG A 112 4.34 -22.84 17.52
N ASP A 113 5.16 -23.33 18.43
CA ASP A 113 5.85 -24.59 18.25
C ASP A 113 4.83 -25.74 18.35
N ARG A 114 5.01 -26.86 17.62
CA ARG A 114 3.99 -27.92 17.53
C ARG A 114 3.58 -28.49 18.90
N SER A 115 4.46 -28.47 19.89
CA SER A 115 4.16 -28.90 21.26
C SER A 115 3.18 -27.98 22.01
N GLU A 116 3.02 -26.74 21.56
CA GLU A 116 2.09 -25.76 22.14
C GLU A 116 0.72 -25.79 21.46
N ILE A 117 0.62 -26.45 20.29
CA ILE A 117 -0.58 -26.49 19.47
C ILE A 117 -1.20 -27.89 19.60
N GLY A 118 -2.49 -27.95 19.95
CA GLY A 118 -3.24 -29.21 19.93
C GLY A 118 -3.36 -29.79 18.51
N LYS A 119 -3.99 -30.96 18.38
CA LYS A 119 -4.31 -31.48 17.05
C LYS A 119 -5.34 -30.56 16.38
N ASP A 120 -4.97 -30.00 15.24
CA ASP A 120 -5.82 -29.09 14.49
C ASP A 120 -5.60 -29.30 12.98
N ASP A 121 -6.44 -30.16 12.40
CA ASP A 121 -6.35 -30.53 10.98
C ASP A 121 -6.50 -29.32 10.04
N ILE A 122 -7.35 -28.35 10.39
CA ILE A 122 -7.61 -27.18 9.53
C ILE A 122 -6.41 -26.24 9.55
N PHE A 123 -5.81 -26.03 10.73
CA PHE A 123 -4.57 -25.28 10.84
C PHE A 123 -3.44 -25.94 10.03
N ASP A 124 -3.30 -27.26 10.12
CA ASP A 124 -2.28 -28.02 9.39
C ASP A 124 -2.47 -27.94 7.87
N ILE A 125 -3.72 -27.92 7.40
CA ILE A 125 -4.04 -27.70 5.98
C ILE A 125 -3.61 -26.31 5.52
N VAL A 126 -3.96 -25.25 6.26
CA VAL A 126 -3.59 -23.87 5.89
C VAL A 126 -2.07 -23.69 5.89
N LEU A 127 -1.36 -24.26 6.88
CA LEU A 127 0.11 -24.29 6.89
C LEU A 127 0.68 -24.95 5.62
N SER A 128 0.12 -26.09 5.22
CA SER A 128 0.58 -26.83 4.03
C SER A 128 0.37 -26.03 2.73
N VAL A 129 -0.78 -25.36 2.59
CA VAL A 129 -1.08 -24.50 1.43
C VAL A 129 -0.12 -23.30 1.34
N PHE A 130 0.20 -22.66 2.47
CA PHE A 130 1.16 -21.55 2.52
C PHE A 130 2.63 -22.00 2.48
N GLY A 131 2.90 -23.28 2.73
CA GLY A 131 4.26 -23.80 2.86
C GLY A 131 4.95 -23.30 4.13
N PHE A 132 4.18 -23.05 5.19
CA PHE A 132 4.68 -22.63 6.49
C PHE A 132 4.80 -23.80 7.45
N THR A 133 5.64 -23.66 8.47
CA THR A 133 5.85 -24.69 9.49
C THR A 133 5.67 -24.16 10.92
N PRO A 134 5.24 -24.99 11.88
CA PRO A 134 5.23 -24.63 13.29
C PRO A 134 6.61 -24.13 13.74
N GLY A 135 6.63 -23.11 14.59
CA GLY A 135 7.87 -22.49 15.04
C GLY A 135 8.50 -21.49 14.06
N GLN A 136 7.94 -21.28 12.86
CA GLN A 136 8.45 -20.30 11.91
C GLN A 136 8.15 -18.86 12.35
N GLN A 137 9.14 -17.96 12.19
CA GLN A 137 8.93 -16.53 12.28
C GLN A 137 8.20 -16.02 11.03
N LEU A 138 7.13 -15.25 11.22
CA LEU A 138 6.38 -14.64 10.13
C LEU A 138 7.05 -13.33 9.70
N SER A 139 7.09 -13.12 8.39
CA SER A 139 7.63 -11.92 7.77
C SER A 139 6.49 -11.07 7.22
N PRO A 140 6.45 -9.75 7.52
CA PRO A 140 5.52 -8.82 6.87
C PRO A 140 5.50 -8.88 5.35
N PHE A 141 6.64 -9.19 4.72
CA PHE A 141 6.79 -9.29 3.27
C PHE A 141 6.68 -10.73 2.74
N GLY A 142 6.47 -11.70 3.63
CA GLY A 142 6.45 -13.13 3.31
C GLY A 142 5.06 -13.75 3.39
N GLY A 143 3.99 -12.94 3.33
CA GLY A 143 2.62 -13.44 3.39
C GLY A 143 2.01 -13.55 4.79
N GLN A 144 2.53 -12.79 5.76
CA GLN A 144 2.04 -12.84 7.15
C GLN A 144 0.54 -12.52 7.23
N ASN A 145 0.08 -11.48 6.55
CA ASN A 145 -1.30 -11.02 6.69
C ASN A 145 -2.28 -11.98 6.03
N GLU A 146 -1.95 -12.39 4.80
CA GLU A 146 -2.70 -13.34 4.00
C GLU A 146 -2.81 -14.68 4.72
N PHE A 147 -1.75 -15.13 5.38
CA PHE A 147 -1.78 -16.33 6.20
C PHE A 147 -2.73 -16.19 7.40
N LEU A 148 -2.65 -15.08 8.14
CA LEU A 148 -3.53 -14.84 9.28
C LEU A 148 -5.01 -14.69 8.86
N SER A 149 -5.26 -14.00 7.75
CA SER A 149 -6.56 -13.88 7.09
C SER A 149 -7.11 -15.24 6.67
N ALA A 150 -6.28 -16.09 6.04
CA ALA A 150 -6.66 -17.44 5.64
C ALA A 150 -6.96 -18.35 6.85
N LEU A 151 -6.25 -18.19 7.97
CA LEU A 151 -6.59 -18.89 9.21
C LEU A 151 -7.96 -18.48 9.73
N VAL A 152 -8.27 -17.19 9.76
CA VAL A 152 -9.61 -16.72 10.16
C VAL A 152 -10.67 -17.27 9.21
N ALA A 153 -10.46 -17.16 7.90
CA ALA A 153 -11.39 -17.68 6.89
C ALA A 153 -11.65 -19.18 7.10
N ALA A 154 -10.59 -19.98 7.19
CA ALA A 154 -10.70 -21.41 7.34
C ALA A 154 -11.43 -21.79 8.64
N LYS A 155 -11.13 -21.09 9.74
CA LYS A 155 -11.76 -21.37 11.04
C LYS A 155 -13.20 -20.91 11.15
N ALA A 156 -13.56 -19.79 10.55
CA ALA A 156 -14.92 -19.28 10.53
C ALA A 156 -15.85 -20.16 9.67
N LEU A 157 -15.31 -20.79 8.62
CA LEU A 157 -16.06 -21.57 7.63
C LEU A 157 -16.06 -23.09 7.90
N GLN A 158 -15.13 -23.62 8.71
CA GLN A 158 -14.91 -25.08 8.86
C GLN A 158 -16.12 -25.91 9.30
N GLU A 159 -17.13 -25.30 9.92
CA GLU A 159 -18.30 -26.02 10.42
C GLU A 159 -19.27 -26.45 9.31
N PHE A 160 -19.26 -25.75 8.17
CA PHE A 160 -20.20 -25.96 7.07
C PHE A 160 -19.54 -26.04 5.68
N VAL A 161 -18.20 -25.94 5.63
CA VAL A 161 -17.41 -25.99 4.38
C VAL A 161 -16.47 -27.19 4.39
N SER A 162 -16.42 -27.93 3.28
CA SER A 162 -15.54 -29.09 3.14
C SER A 162 -14.05 -28.70 3.11
N LYS A 163 -13.18 -29.61 3.56
CA LYS A 163 -11.71 -29.41 3.52
C LYS A 163 -11.19 -29.08 2.12
N LYS A 164 -11.79 -29.64 1.06
CA LYS A 164 -11.46 -29.28 -0.33
C LYS A 164 -11.69 -27.80 -0.58
N ILE A 165 -12.88 -27.28 -0.27
CA ILE A 165 -13.19 -25.86 -0.51
C ILE A 165 -12.32 -24.95 0.37
N LEU A 166 -12.04 -25.33 1.62
CA LEU A 166 -11.12 -24.58 2.48
C LEU A 166 -9.71 -24.47 1.89
N VAL A 167 -9.20 -25.52 1.23
CA VAL A 167 -7.93 -25.45 0.48
C VAL A 167 -8.02 -24.46 -0.67
N GLN A 168 -9.13 -24.44 -1.42
CA GLN A 168 -9.30 -23.53 -2.55
C GLN A 168 -9.37 -22.07 -2.09
N ILE A 169 -10.13 -21.79 -1.03
CA ILE A 169 -10.19 -20.46 -0.40
C ILE A 169 -8.80 -20.03 0.08
N SER A 170 -8.10 -20.91 0.81
CA SER A 170 -6.75 -20.62 1.32
C SER A 170 -5.74 -20.40 0.21
N ALA A 171 -5.85 -21.13 -0.90
CA ALA A 171 -4.99 -20.97 -2.08
C ALA A 171 -5.24 -19.63 -2.78
N CYS A 172 -6.50 -19.20 -2.89
CA CYS A 172 -6.84 -17.88 -3.42
C CYS A 172 -6.27 -16.75 -2.56
N ILE A 173 -6.37 -16.86 -1.23
CA ILE A 173 -5.79 -15.88 -0.29
C ILE A 173 -4.25 -15.92 -0.33
N GLU A 174 -3.61 -17.09 -0.38
CA GLU A 174 -2.15 -17.19 -0.54
C GLU A 174 -1.67 -16.49 -1.83
N ALA A 175 -2.47 -16.58 -2.89
CA ALA A 175 -2.11 -15.97 -4.15
C ALA A 175 -2.16 -14.43 -4.12
N THR A 176 -2.80 -13.79 -3.13
CA THR A 176 -2.75 -12.33 -3.01
C THR A 176 -1.45 -11.81 -2.39
N ILE A 177 -0.57 -12.67 -1.88
CA ILE A 177 0.77 -12.26 -1.41
C ILE A 177 1.52 -11.60 -2.58
N PRO A 178 1.77 -10.28 -2.56
CA PRO A 178 2.12 -9.57 -3.79
C PRO A 178 3.61 -9.64 -4.11
N PHE A 179 3.96 -9.36 -5.38
CA PHE A 179 5.32 -9.12 -5.87
C PHE A 179 6.35 -10.23 -5.58
N GLN A 180 5.88 -11.48 -5.49
CA GLN A 180 6.75 -12.63 -5.26
C GLN A 180 7.62 -12.91 -6.48
N MET A 181 8.94 -12.85 -6.29
CA MET A 181 9.89 -13.25 -7.31
C MET A 181 9.88 -14.77 -7.55
N PRO A 182 10.28 -15.24 -8.75
CA PRO A 182 10.58 -16.64 -8.96
C PRO A 182 11.62 -17.15 -7.96
N SER A 183 11.49 -18.41 -7.54
CA SER A 183 12.47 -19.06 -6.67
C SER A 183 13.78 -19.33 -7.41
N ALA A 184 14.81 -19.76 -6.68
CA ALA A 184 16.14 -20.01 -7.25
C ALA A 184 16.16 -21.09 -8.35
N ASP A 185 15.17 -21.98 -8.35
CA ASP A 185 14.93 -23.02 -9.37
C ASP A 185 14.03 -22.53 -10.53
N GLY A 186 13.67 -21.25 -10.55
CA GLY A 186 12.89 -20.61 -11.61
C GLY A 186 11.37 -20.77 -11.49
N LEU A 187 10.85 -21.39 -10.42
CA LEU A 187 9.40 -21.56 -10.24
C LEU A 187 8.72 -20.24 -9.87
N THR A 188 7.62 -19.93 -10.54
CA THR A 188 6.77 -18.79 -10.18
C THR A 188 6.01 -19.05 -8.87
N ALA A 189 5.39 -18.01 -8.30
CA ALA A 189 4.52 -18.17 -7.13
C ALA A 189 3.37 -19.17 -7.39
N SER A 190 2.77 -19.11 -8.58
CA SER A 190 1.68 -20.01 -8.96
C SER A 190 2.15 -21.46 -9.13
N ASP A 191 3.37 -21.70 -9.64
CA ASP A 191 3.94 -23.05 -9.73
C ASP A 191 4.19 -23.65 -8.34
N ARG A 192 4.69 -22.83 -7.41
CA ARG A 192 4.90 -23.25 -6.02
C ARG A 192 3.57 -23.58 -5.34
N LEU A 193 2.55 -22.75 -5.53
CA LEU A 193 1.21 -23.01 -5.01
C LEU A 193 0.63 -24.30 -5.59
N TYR A 194 0.76 -24.54 -6.89
CA TYR A 194 0.33 -25.79 -7.54
C TYR A 194 0.95 -27.02 -6.87
N LYS A 195 2.28 -27.03 -6.68
CA LYS A 195 2.98 -28.13 -5.99
C LYS A 195 2.50 -28.31 -4.56
N ARG A 196 2.36 -27.23 -3.79
CA ARG A 196 1.86 -27.29 -2.40
C ARG A 196 0.45 -27.85 -2.31
N ILE A 197 -0.44 -27.55 -3.27
CA ILE A 197 -1.78 -28.13 -3.29
C ILE A 197 -1.72 -29.63 -3.61
N GLN A 198 -0.84 -30.08 -4.51
CA GLN A 198 -0.63 -31.52 -4.75
C GLN A 198 -0.14 -32.24 -3.49
N GLU A 199 0.83 -31.66 -2.78
CA GLU A 199 1.35 -32.18 -1.52
C GLU A 199 0.27 -32.20 -0.43
N THR A 200 -0.49 -31.11 -0.28
CA THR A 200 -1.62 -31.00 0.65
C THR A 200 -2.68 -32.06 0.34
N ASN A 201 -3.02 -32.25 -0.93
CA ASN A 201 -4.00 -33.26 -1.36
C ASN A 201 -3.60 -34.66 -0.91
N ASN A 202 -2.33 -35.02 -1.11
CA ASN A 202 -1.77 -36.32 -0.73
C ASN A 202 -1.68 -36.47 0.80
N GLN A 203 -1.15 -35.46 1.48
CA GLN A 203 -0.93 -35.48 2.94
C GLN A 203 -2.25 -35.64 3.72
N PHE A 204 -3.32 -34.98 3.27
CA PHE A 204 -4.61 -34.98 3.97
C PHE A 204 -5.66 -35.86 3.31
N ASN A 205 -5.29 -36.63 2.28
CA ASN A 205 -6.18 -37.51 1.51
C ASN A 205 -7.47 -36.79 1.08
N LEU A 206 -7.32 -35.61 0.46
CA LEU A 206 -8.45 -34.75 0.08
C LEU A 206 -9.15 -35.22 -1.19
N GLN A 207 -8.55 -36.13 -1.94
CA GLN A 207 -9.08 -36.71 -3.18
C GLN A 207 -9.35 -35.68 -4.28
N PHE A 208 -8.54 -34.62 -4.36
CA PHE A 208 -8.53 -33.74 -5.52
C PHE A 208 -8.06 -34.49 -6.77
N THR A 209 -8.71 -34.23 -7.91
CA THR A 209 -8.19 -34.58 -9.22
C THR A 209 -7.18 -33.54 -9.70
N ASP A 210 -6.32 -33.91 -10.67
CA ASP A 210 -5.37 -32.97 -11.27
C ASP A 210 -6.06 -31.75 -11.89
N GLU A 211 -7.25 -31.94 -12.47
CA GLU A 211 -8.08 -30.87 -13.04
C GLU A 211 -8.60 -29.92 -11.95
N GLU A 212 -9.04 -30.45 -10.80
CA GLU A 212 -9.49 -29.61 -9.69
C GLU A 212 -8.32 -28.80 -9.10
N ILE A 213 -7.12 -29.38 -8.99
CA ILE A 213 -5.91 -28.66 -8.53
C ILE A 213 -5.56 -27.55 -9.52
N LEU A 214 -5.53 -27.87 -10.82
CA LEU A 214 -5.28 -26.89 -11.88
C LEU A 214 -6.29 -25.73 -11.83
N SER A 215 -7.57 -26.04 -11.71
CA SER A 215 -8.66 -25.07 -11.60
C SER A 215 -8.52 -24.19 -10.35
N THR A 216 -8.10 -24.78 -9.23
CA THR A 216 -7.85 -24.05 -7.97
C THR A 216 -6.78 -22.98 -8.14
N VAL A 217 -5.65 -23.31 -8.78
CA VAL A 217 -4.58 -22.32 -9.01
C VAL A 217 -5.02 -21.26 -10.01
N LYS A 218 -5.82 -21.61 -11.02
CA LYS A 218 -6.39 -20.61 -11.95
C LYS A 218 -7.31 -19.61 -11.25
N ARG A 219 -8.18 -20.07 -10.33
CA ARG A 219 -8.99 -19.19 -9.47
C ARG A 219 -8.11 -18.24 -8.67
N ALA A 220 -7.07 -18.80 -8.06
CA ALA A 220 -6.12 -18.04 -7.24
C ALA A 220 -5.40 -16.96 -8.06
N VAL A 221 -5.00 -17.26 -9.30
CA VAL A 221 -4.40 -16.29 -10.23
C VAL A 221 -5.39 -15.19 -10.62
N ARG A 222 -6.66 -15.51 -10.93
CA ARG A 222 -7.67 -14.48 -11.24
C ARG A 222 -7.94 -13.55 -10.08
N MET A 223 -8.02 -14.07 -8.86
CA MET A 223 -8.19 -13.25 -7.67
C MET A 223 -6.96 -12.37 -7.41
N ALA A 224 -5.76 -12.94 -7.42
CA ALA A 224 -4.52 -12.19 -7.26
C ALA A 224 -4.35 -11.07 -8.28
N ASN A 225 -4.72 -11.31 -9.55
CA ASN A 225 -4.62 -10.29 -10.59
C ASN A 225 -5.65 -9.17 -10.43
N ARG A 226 -6.85 -9.45 -9.87
CA ARG A 226 -7.84 -8.42 -9.54
C ARG A 226 -7.42 -7.57 -8.36
N ASP A 227 -6.82 -8.19 -7.35
CA ASP A 227 -6.28 -7.50 -6.18
C ASP A 227 -5.29 -6.38 -6.56
N VAL A 228 -4.41 -6.66 -7.54
CA VAL A 228 -3.43 -5.69 -8.05
C VAL A 228 -3.84 -5.01 -9.35
N GLU A 229 -5.10 -5.10 -9.80
CA GLU A 229 -5.53 -4.61 -11.12
C GLU A 229 -5.26 -3.11 -11.33
N GLY A 230 -5.29 -2.35 -10.23
CA GLY A 230 -5.01 -0.92 -10.21
C GLY A 230 -3.66 -0.55 -10.83
N PHE A 231 -2.68 -1.46 -10.83
CA PHE A 231 -1.38 -1.22 -11.48
C PHE A 231 -1.48 -1.09 -13.00
N ALA A 232 -2.43 -1.75 -13.66
CA ALA A 232 -2.59 -1.73 -15.11
C ALA A 232 -3.68 -0.78 -15.61
N THR A 233 -4.24 0.07 -14.73
CA THR A 233 -5.28 1.02 -15.14
C THR A 233 -4.78 1.93 -16.28
N PRO A 234 -5.60 2.21 -17.32
CA PRO A 234 -5.17 3.08 -18.42
C PRO A 234 -4.85 4.52 -17.99
N SER A 235 -5.43 4.97 -16.88
CA SER A 235 -5.27 6.33 -16.35
C SER A 235 -4.19 6.37 -15.27
N ALA A 236 -3.03 6.94 -15.60
CA ALA A 236 -1.97 7.12 -14.61
C ALA A 236 -2.39 7.97 -13.40
N ALA A 237 -3.36 8.88 -13.57
CA ALA A 237 -3.95 9.64 -12.46
C ALA A 237 -4.69 8.73 -11.47
N SER A 238 -5.42 7.74 -11.99
CA SER A 238 -6.17 6.77 -11.19
C SER A 238 -5.24 5.76 -10.51
N PHE A 239 -4.16 5.37 -11.18
CA PHE A 239 -3.09 4.58 -10.55
C PHE A 239 -2.47 5.32 -9.34
N LEU A 240 -2.18 6.61 -9.51
CA LEU A 240 -1.63 7.42 -8.43
C LEU A 240 -2.64 7.68 -7.31
N ASP A 241 -3.95 7.74 -7.58
CA ASP A 241 -4.96 7.81 -6.50
C ASP A 241 -4.87 6.60 -5.57
N ASN A 242 -4.79 5.40 -6.14
CA ASN A 242 -4.64 4.16 -5.38
C ASN A 242 -3.32 4.14 -4.60
N THR A 243 -2.23 4.57 -5.24
CA THR A 243 -0.92 4.73 -4.59
C THR A 243 -0.99 5.71 -3.41
N TRP A 244 -1.75 6.81 -3.54
CA TRP A 244 -1.93 7.77 -2.46
C TRP A 244 -2.74 7.19 -1.31
N ASN A 245 -3.76 6.39 -1.57
CA ASN A 245 -4.53 5.74 -0.50
C ASN A 245 -3.67 4.81 0.39
N LEU A 246 -2.53 4.31 -0.11
CA LEU A 246 -1.58 3.50 0.68
C LEU A 246 -0.68 4.33 1.61
N LEU A 247 -0.54 5.65 1.40
CA LEU A 247 0.38 6.47 2.18
C LEU A 247 -0.02 6.56 3.66
N PRO A 248 -1.28 6.85 4.04
CA PRO A 248 -1.69 6.90 5.45
C PRO A 248 -1.65 5.54 6.12
N GLU A 249 -1.90 4.46 5.38
CA GLU A 249 -1.87 3.08 5.87
C GLU A 249 -0.50 2.65 6.41
N THR A 250 0.57 3.20 5.83
CA THR A 250 1.95 2.88 6.22
C THR A 250 2.64 4.03 6.99
N ASN A 251 1.95 5.17 7.12
CA ASN A 251 2.47 6.38 7.78
C ASN A 251 1.34 7.12 8.51
N HIS A 252 1.02 6.66 9.73
CA HIS A 252 -0.14 7.13 10.50
C HIS A 252 -0.10 8.62 10.88
N ASN A 253 1.09 9.25 10.83
CA ASN A 253 1.23 10.69 11.09
C ASN A 253 0.42 11.54 10.09
N LEU A 254 0.16 11.03 8.88
CA LEU A 254 -0.57 11.75 7.83
C LEU A 254 -2.07 11.93 8.11
N ILE A 255 -2.65 11.22 9.07
CA ILE A 255 -4.09 11.31 9.38
C ILE A 255 -4.45 12.72 9.83
N ASN A 256 -3.58 13.36 10.61
CA ASN A 256 -3.77 14.71 11.11
C ASN A 256 -3.05 15.70 10.18
N SER A 257 -3.78 16.13 9.15
CA SER A 257 -3.23 16.90 8.04
C SER A 257 -2.63 18.26 8.40
N SER A 258 -2.98 18.80 9.57
CA SER A 258 -2.48 20.06 10.10
C SER A 258 -1.22 19.93 10.95
N THR A 259 -0.88 18.72 11.42
CA THR A 259 0.15 18.52 12.46
C THR A 259 1.38 17.75 12.01
N TYR A 260 1.33 17.02 10.90
CA TYR A 260 2.50 16.26 10.46
C TYR A 260 3.66 17.17 10.05
N THR A 261 4.87 16.75 10.35
CA THR A 261 6.09 17.51 10.07
C THR A 261 6.56 17.36 8.63
N VAL A 262 7.42 18.28 8.17
CA VAL A 262 8.10 18.15 6.87
C VAL A 262 8.84 16.81 6.76
N GLN A 263 9.53 16.41 7.82
CA GLN A 263 10.25 15.14 7.90
C GLN A 263 9.30 13.94 7.75
N GLU A 264 8.17 13.92 8.47
CA GLU A 264 7.22 12.80 8.41
C GLU A 264 6.62 12.62 7.00
N TYR A 265 6.27 13.72 6.34
CA TYR A 265 5.79 13.66 4.96
C TYR A 265 6.90 13.22 3.99
N ARG A 266 8.13 13.73 4.15
CA ARG A 266 9.28 13.29 3.36
C ARG A 266 9.57 11.80 3.53
N VAL A 267 9.58 11.27 4.76
CA VAL A 267 9.76 9.82 5.03
C VAL A 267 8.69 9.01 4.32
N SER A 268 7.43 9.46 4.36
CA SER A 268 6.31 8.79 3.71
C SER A 268 6.51 8.70 2.19
N LEU A 269 6.86 9.81 1.55
CA LEU A 269 7.17 9.86 0.11
C LEU A 269 8.42 9.04 -0.24
N GLN A 270 9.46 9.09 0.58
CA GLN A 270 10.71 8.35 0.38
C GLN A 270 10.48 6.84 0.41
N LYS A 271 9.66 6.33 1.34
CA LYS A 271 9.30 4.90 1.39
C LYS A 271 8.54 4.47 0.14
N MET A 272 7.57 5.27 -0.30
CA MET A 272 6.77 4.98 -1.49
C MET A 272 7.61 5.04 -2.78
N GLU A 273 8.52 6.02 -2.88
CA GLU A 273 9.50 6.10 -3.98
C GLU A 273 10.42 4.87 -3.99
N GLY A 274 10.93 4.46 -2.83
CA GLY A 274 11.75 3.25 -2.70
C GLY A 274 10.99 1.99 -3.12
N PHE A 275 9.73 1.85 -2.71
CA PHE A 275 8.86 0.75 -3.10
C PHE A 275 8.66 0.69 -4.63
N MET A 276 8.29 1.80 -5.27
CA MET A 276 8.09 1.85 -6.73
C MET A 276 9.37 1.55 -7.53
N ASN A 277 10.55 1.90 -6.99
CA ASN A 277 11.83 1.54 -7.61
C ASN A 277 12.23 0.08 -7.39
N PHE A 278 11.78 -0.54 -6.29
CA PHE A 278 11.99 -1.97 -6.05
C PHE A 278 11.09 -2.86 -6.92
N LEU A 279 9.86 -2.41 -7.20
CA LEU A 279 8.89 -3.17 -7.98
C LEU A 279 9.38 -3.48 -9.39
N LYS A 280 9.21 -4.74 -9.80
CA LYS A 280 9.38 -5.18 -11.18
C LYS A 280 8.02 -5.39 -11.83
N PRO A 281 7.71 -4.76 -12.97
CA PRO A 281 6.40 -4.90 -13.63
C PRO A 281 5.99 -6.36 -13.86
N GLU A 282 6.97 -7.24 -14.13
CA GLU A 282 6.77 -8.67 -14.38
C GLU A 282 6.37 -9.46 -13.12
N SER A 283 6.58 -8.90 -11.93
CA SER A 283 6.16 -9.52 -10.65
C SER A 283 4.79 -9.06 -10.16
N VAL A 284 4.15 -8.11 -10.84
CA VAL A 284 2.85 -7.57 -10.43
C VAL A 284 1.75 -8.59 -10.73
N PHE A 285 1.60 -8.94 -12.00
CA PHE A 285 0.57 -9.88 -12.44
C PHE A 285 1.12 -11.30 -12.54
N ARG A 286 0.23 -12.26 -12.36
CA ARG A 286 0.52 -13.69 -12.43
C ARG A 286 -0.11 -14.30 -13.68
N GLN A 287 0.56 -15.32 -14.21
CA GLN A 287 0.02 -16.20 -15.24
C GLN A 287 0.29 -17.65 -14.85
N PHE A 288 -0.68 -18.54 -15.07
CA PHE A 288 -0.52 -19.96 -14.82
C PHE A 288 -1.37 -20.79 -15.78
N ALA A 289 -0.76 -21.74 -16.47
CA ALA A 289 -1.44 -22.68 -17.37
C ALA A 289 -2.43 -22.00 -18.35
N GLY A 290 -1.99 -20.88 -18.94
CA GLY A 290 -2.79 -20.07 -19.87
C GLY A 290 -3.87 -19.21 -19.23
N GLU A 291 -3.84 -19.00 -17.91
CA GLU A 291 -4.74 -18.10 -17.19
C GLU A 291 -3.94 -16.92 -16.58
N PRO A 292 -4.23 -15.66 -16.94
CA PRO A 292 -5.00 -15.28 -18.12
C PRO A 292 -4.27 -15.70 -19.40
N ASP A 293 -4.92 -15.55 -20.56
CA ASP A 293 -4.25 -15.77 -21.84
C ASP A 293 -3.05 -14.83 -22.03
N GLU A 294 -2.17 -15.17 -22.97
CA GLU A 294 -0.89 -14.46 -23.18
C GLU A 294 -1.07 -13.00 -23.59
N GLU A 295 -2.09 -12.69 -24.40
CA GLU A 295 -2.37 -11.32 -24.83
C GLU A 295 -2.82 -10.47 -23.63
N THR A 296 -3.77 -10.97 -22.86
CA THR A 296 -4.25 -10.31 -21.64
C THR A 296 -3.11 -10.11 -20.64
N TYR A 297 -2.28 -11.14 -20.40
CA TYR A 297 -1.14 -11.04 -19.50
C TYR A 297 -0.14 -9.95 -19.94
N ASN A 298 0.24 -9.95 -21.22
CA ASN A 298 1.17 -8.97 -21.77
C ASN A 298 0.62 -7.54 -21.68
N ASN A 299 -0.68 -7.34 -21.91
CA ASN A 299 -1.33 -6.04 -21.75
C ASN A 299 -1.28 -5.55 -20.31
N LEU A 300 -1.54 -6.43 -19.33
CA LEU A 300 -1.43 -6.10 -17.90
C LEU A 300 -0.01 -5.71 -17.50
N VAL A 301 1.00 -6.46 -17.94
CA VAL A 301 2.42 -6.17 -17.66
C VAL A 301 2.88 -4.87 -18.33
N ASN A 302 2.43 -4.59 -19.55
CA ASN A 302 2.76 -3.33 -20.23
C ASN A 302 2.09 -2.13 -19.56
N GLY A 303 0.84 -2.28 -19.14
CA GLY A 303 0.11 -1.27 -18.36
C GLY A 303 0.81 -0.95 -17.04
N SER A 304 1.19 -1.98 -16.26
CA SER A 304 1.94 -1.79 -15.02
C SER A 304 3.29 -1.14 -15.23
N ARG A 305 4.02 -1.53 -16.28
CA ARG A 305 5.30 -0.90 -16.62
C ARG A 305 5.14 0.60 -16.86
N LYS A 306 4.17 1.01 -17.69
CA LYS A 306 3.89 2.42 -17.95
C LYS A 306 3.60 3.17 -16.66
N ASN A 307 2.70 2.65 -15.83
CA ASN A 307 2.27 3.30 -14.60
C ASN A 307 3.38 3.37 -13.55
N ILE A 308 4.17 2.30 -13.39
CA ILE A 308 5.33 2.28 -12.48
C ILE A 308 6.37 3.32 -12.89
N GLU A 309 6.69 3.46 -14.18
CA GLU A 309 7.61 4.52 -14.65
C GLU A 309 7.06 5.92 -14.38
N VAL A 310 5.76 6.14 -14.61
CA VAL A 310 5.09 7.41 -14.23
C VAL A 310 5.24 7.68 -12.74
N ALA A 311 4.97 6.69 -11.88
CA ALA A 311 5.09 6.87 -10.43
C ALA A 311 6.53 7.11 -9.99
N ARG A 312 7.53 6.43 -10.57
CA ARG A 312 8.95 6.66 -10.26
C ARG A 312 9.34 8.11 -10.49
N LEU A 313 9.04 8.65 -11.67
CA LEU A 313 9.38 10.03 -12.01
C LEU A 313 8.55 11.04 -11.20
N TYR A 314 7.25 10.79 -11.02
CA TYR A 314 6.36 11.64 -10.21
C TYR A 314 6.78 11.70 -8.73
N LEU A 315 6.99 10.55 -8.09
CA LEU A 315 7.41 10.45 -6.69
C LEU A 315 8.83 10.99 -6.52
N GLY A 316 9.76 10.67 -7.43
CA GLY A 316 11.11 11.22 -7.42
C GLY A 316 11.11 12.74 -7.43
N THR A 317 10.27 13.35 -8.27
CA THR A 317 10.07 14.80 -8.30
C THR A 317 9.53 15.33 -6.97
N LYS A 318 8.49 14.70 -6.41
CA LYS A 318 7.95 15.13 -5.11
C LYS A 318 8.97 14.98 -3.98
N VAL A 319 9.77 13.90 -3.97
CA VAL A 319 10.85 13.66 -2.99
C VAL A 319 11.91 14.77 -3.05
N VAL A 320 12.34 15.18 -4.24
CA VAL A 320 13.29 16.31 -4.41
C VAL A 320 12.70 17.59 -3.82
N THR A 321 11.44 17.88 -4.12
CA THR A 321 10.82 19.13 -3.67
C THR A 321 10.63 19.18 -2.15
N ILE A 322 10.22 18.07 -1.53
CA ILE A 322 10.09 18.03 -0.06
C ILE A 322 11.44 18.02 0.64
N ALA A 323 12.48 17.39 0.05
CA ALA A 323 13.84 17.47 0.56
C ALA A 323 14.34 18.93 0.61
N PHE A 324 14.00 19.71 -0.41
CA PHE A 324 14.33 21.13 -0.47
C PHE A 324 13.63 21.92 0.65
N ILE A 325 12.33 21.66 0.88
CA ILE A 325 11.58 22.27 1.98
C ILE A 325 12.14 21.86 3.34
N GLU A 326 12.52 20.59 3.53
CA GLU A 326 13.13 20.10 4.77
C GLU A 326 14.48 20.77 5.04
N ALA A 327 15.32 20.91 4.01
CA ALA A 327 16.60 21.60 4.12
C ALA A 327 16.43 23.08 4.54
N ILE A 328 15.35 23.75 4.09
CA ILE A 328 15.02 25.10 4.57
C ILE A 328 14.45 25.07 5.99
N SER A 329 13.55 24.13 6.30
CA SER A 329 12.87 24.08 7.60
C SER A 329 13.83 23.86 8.76
N LEU A 330 14.97 23.18 8.54
CA LEU A 330 16.05 23.02 9.52
C LEU A 330 16.64 24.34 10.04
N ARG A 331 16.47 25.46 9.32
CA ARG A 331 16.85 26.80 9.80
C ARG A 331 15.85 27.37 10.82
N VAL A 332 14.64 26.83 10.84
CA VAL A 332 13.56 27.20 11.77
C VAL A 332 13.56 26.25 12.96
N GLY A 333 13.72 24.94 12.73
CA GLY A 333 13.76 23.90 13.75
C GLY A 333 13.75 22.49 13.16
N LEU A 334 13.78 21.46 14.02
CA LEU A 334 13.77 20.05 13.58
C LEU A 334 12.37 19.58 13.18
N ASP A 335 11.39 19.73 14.08
CA ASP A 335 10.04 19.18 13.93
C ASP A 335 9.03 20.25 13.48
N ILE A 336 9.28 20.83 12.31
CA ILE A 336 8.42 21.89 11.77
C ILE A 336 7.22 21.28 11.05
N PRO A 337 5.97 21.65 11.43
CA PRO A 337 4.78 21.23 10.69
C PRO A 337 4.87 21.64 9.22
N LEU A 338 4.49 20.77 8.27
CA LEU A 338 4.55 21.10 6.84
C LEU A 338 3.72 22.35 6.51
N SER A 339 2.57 22.47 7.18
CA SER A 339 1.70 23.64 7.09
C SER A 339 2.45 24.93 7.38
N THR A 340 3.42 24.93 8.31
CA THR A 340 4.25 26.10 8.63
C THR A 340 5.06 26.56 7.43
N MET A 341 5.55 25.64 6.60
CA MET A 341 6.38 25.98 5.45
C MET A 341 5.54 26.30 4.20
N MET A 342 4.44 25.59 3.99
CA MET A 342 3.70 25.62 2.72
C MET A 342 2.32 26.31 2.78
N GLY A 343 1.81 26.59 3.98
CA GLY A 343 0.42 26.99 4.20
C GLY A 343 -0.47 25.80 4.55
N GLU A 344 -1.65 26.09 5.10
CA GLU A 344 -2.62 25.06 5.50
C GLU A 344 -3.33 24.45 4.29
N LEU A 345 -3.77 23.20 4.44
CA LEU A 345 -4.68 22.62 3.45
C LEU A 345 -6.01 23.38 3.45
N PRO A 346 -6.70 23.47 2.30
CA PRO A 346 -7.99 24.15 2.26
C PRO A 346 -9.01 23.39 3.09
N GLU A 347 -9.48 23.99 4.19
CA GLU A 347 -10.65 23.51 4.94
C GLU A 347 -11.93 24.13 4.39
N LYS A 348 -13.03 23.35 4.41
CA LYS A 348 -14.33 23.84 3.93
C LYS A 348 -14.83 24.96 4.85
N GLY A 349 -14.98 26.16 4.30
CA GLY A 349 -15.63 27.29 4.97
C GLY A 349 -14.71 28.25 5.73
N THR A 350 -13.38 28.06 5.67
CA THR A 350 -12.41 29.00 6.24
C THR A 350 -11.79 29.89 5.15
N THR A 351 -11.54 31.16 5.47
CA THR A 351 -10.73 32.04 4.63
C THR A 351 -9.30 31.53 4.65
N SER A 352 -8.85 30.91 3.56
CA SER A 352 -7.53 30.28 3.53
C SER A 352 -6.43 31.33 3.71
N ALA A 353 -5.56 31.11 4.69
CA ALA A 353 -4.30 31.83 4.78
C ALA A 353 -3.51 31.68 3.46
N LYS A 354 -2.69 32.68 3.12
CA LYS A 354 -1.85 32.63 1.91
C LYS A 354 -0.91 31.42 1.97
N LYS A 355 -0.75 30.75 0.84
CA LYS A 355 0.06 29.54 0.71
C LYS A 355 1.31 29.80 -0.10
N LEU A 356 2.27 28.89 -0.04
CA LEU A 356 3.49 28.98 -0.84
C LEU A 356 3.17 29.05 -2.35
N GLU A 357 2.15 28.31 -2.80
CA GLU A 357 1.72 28.31 -4.20
C GLU A 357 1.31 29.70 -4.73
N ASP A 358 0.75 30.56 -3.87
CA ASP A 358 0.31 31.92 -4.24
C ASP A 358 1.48 32.87 -4.55
N PHE A 359 2.70 32.49 -4.15
CA PHE A 359 3.91 33.31 -4.29
C PHE A 359 4.91 32.75 -5.31
N LEU A 360 4.65 31.58 -5.89
CA LEU A 360 5.51 31.03 -6.93
C LEU A 360 5.30 31.81 -8.25
N PRO A 361 6.37 32.12 -8.99
CA PRO A 361 6.26 32.88 -10.22
C PRO A 361 5.60 32.04 -11.33
N ASN A 362 4.82 32.71 -12.19
CA ASN A 362 4.33 32.09 -13.41
C ASN A 362 5.46 32.05 -14.44
N LEU A 363 5.88 30.84 -14.82
CA LEU A 363 6.91 30.61 -15.83
C LEU A 363 6.21 30.54 -17.19
N ASN A 364 6.22 31.65 -17.93
CA ASN A 364 5.72 31.74 -19.31
C ASN A 364 6.69 31.04 -20.30
N ASP A 365 6.85 31.56 -21.53
CA ASP A 365 7.53 30.99 -22.72
C ASP A 365 8.96 30.40 -22.57
N GLN A 366 9.57 30.45 -21.38
CA GLN A 366 10.89 29.84 -21.06
C GLN A 366 10.77 28.56 -20.22
N ALA A 367 9.57 28.04 -19.98
CA ALA A 367 9.36 26.83 -19.21
C ALA A 367 9.92 25.58 -19.93
N TYR A 368 10.38 24.61 -19.15
CA TYR A 368 10.78 23.30 -19.66
C TYR A 368 9.69 22.65 -20.52
N HIS A 369 10.10 22.09 -21.66
CA HIS A 369 9.24 21.30 -22.53
C HIS A 369 9.56 19.80 -22.36
N PRO A 370 8.57 18.96 -22.02
CA PRO A 370 8.73 17.52 -21.95
C PRO A 370 9.31 16.92 -23.24
N LYS A 371 10.23 15.97 -23.10
CA LYS A 371 10.92 15.31 -24.23
C LYS A 371 10.15 14.12 -24.79
N ASP A 372 9.30 13.50 -23.97
CA ASP A 372 8.56 12.29 -24.33
C ASP A 372 7.17 12.24 -23.66
N GLU A 373 6.43 11.15 -23.92
CA GLU A 373 5.10 10.92 -23.37
C GLU A 373 5.12 10.75 -21.84
N LEU A 374 6.17 10.14 -21.28
CA LEU A 374 6.32 9.93 -19.84
C LEU A 374 6.42 11.27 -19.11
N GLU A 375 7.36 12.12 -19.52
CA GLU A 375 7.53 13.46 -18.96
C GLU A 375 6.30 14.33 -19.17
N THR A 376 5.65 14.22 -20.34
CA THR A 376 4.39 14.94 -20.62
C THR A 376 3.30 14.52 -19.65
N THR A 377 3.18 13.21 -19.40
CA THR A 377 2.19 12.64 -18.47
C THR A 377 2.47 13.11 -17.05
N VAL A 378 3.72 13.02 -16.58
CA VAL A 378 4.11 13.41 -15.22
C VAL A 378 3.94 14.91 -15.01
N LEU A 379 4.37 15.77 -15.95
CA LEU A 379 4.18 17.21 -15.83
C LEU A 379 2.68 17.58 -15.75
N ASN A 380 1.84 16.97 -16.59
CA ASN A 380 0.39 17.16 -16.50
C ASN A 380 -0.18 16.73 -15.13
N LEU A 381 0.29 15.62 -14.57
CA LEU A 381 -0.13 15.15 -13.25
C LEU A 381 0.31 16.08 -12.12
N LEU A 382 1.52 16.65 -12.21
CA LEU A 382 2.00 17.65 -11.23
C LEU A 382 1.18 18.94 -11.31
N GLU A 383 0.82 19.38 -12.52
CA GLU A 383 0.05 20.61 -12.75
C GLU A 383 -1.43 20.50 -12.40
N LYS A 384 -2.11 19.49 -12.95
CA LYS A 384 -3.57 19.34 -12.90
C LYS A 384 -4.01 18.48 -11.71
N GLY A 385 -3.10 17.64 -11.22
CA GLY A 385 -3.31 16.75 -10.10
C GLY A 385 -3.88 15.38 -10.47
N ARG A 386 -3.99 14.55 -9.44
CA ARG A 386 -4.64 13.24 -9.51
C ARG A 386 -6.18 13.37 -9.64
N THR A 387 -6.87 12.26 -9.89
CA THR A 387 -8.33 12.27 -10.09
C THR A 387 -9.12 12.47 -8.79
N LYS A 388 -8.62 12.01 -7.65
CA LYS A 388 -9.25 12.18 -6.34
C LYS A 388 -8.43 13.13 -5.46
N SER A 389 -9.13 13.84 -4.57
CA SER A 389 -8.51 14.60 -3.48
C SER A 389 -8.27 13.71 -2.28
N SER A 390 -7.14 13.90 -1.59
CA SER A 390 -6.87 13.27 -0.29
C SER A 390 -7.13 14.28 0.82
N ALA A 391 -7.54 13.82 2.01
CA ALA A 391 -7.79 14.72 3.15
C ALA A 391 -6.50 15.37 3.71
N TYR A 392 -5.34 14.78 3.39
CA TYR A 392 -4.03 15.12 3.96
C TYR A 392 -3.02 15.68 2.95
N ASP A 393 -3.39 15.79 1.66
CA ASP A 393 -2.53 16.27 0.58
C ASP A 393 -3.37 16.99 -0.49
N ILE A 394 -2.78 17.98 -1.15
CA ILE A 394 -3.40 18.59 -2.34
C ILE A 394 -3.22 17.68 -3.57
N LYS A 395 -4.20 17.68 -4.48
CA LYS A 395 -4.20 16.77 -5.64
C LYS A 395 -3.10 17.09 -6.65
N HIS A 396 -2.80 18.37 -6.85
CA HIS A 396 -1.73 18.89 -7.71
C HIS A 396 -0.48 19.20 -6.86
N SER A 397 0.65 19.48 -7.49
CA SER A 397 1.93 19.71 -6.79
C SER A 397 2.61 20.97 -7.32
N PRO A 398 2.14 22.18 -6.94
CA PRO A 398 2.61 23.46 -7.47
C PRO A 398 4.12 23.65 -7.38
N LEU A 399 4.71 23.29 -6.25
CA LEU A 399 6.15 23.40 -6.04
C LEU A 399 6.93 22.47 -6.96
N ALA A 400 6.47 21.22 -7.11
CA ALA A 400 7.08 20.25 -8.03
C ALA A 400 6.95 20.68 -9.49
N THR A 401 5.79 21.21 -9.88
CA THR A 401 5.59 21.83 -11.19
C THR A 401 6.58 22.97 -11.43
N PHE A 402 6.73 23.88 -10.47
CA PHE A 402 7.67 25.00 -10.57
C PHE A 402 9.12 24.51 -10.73
N PHE A 403 9.51 23.49 -9.96
CA PHE A 403 10.82 22.86 -10.05
C PHE A 403 11.05 22.31 -11.46
N VAL A 404 10.18 21.42 -11.95
CA VAL A 404 10.30 20.81 -13.28
C VAL A 404 10.32 21.88 -14.37
N LYS A 405 9.43 22.87 -14.33
CA LYS A 405 9.40 23.94 -15.34
C LYS A 405 10.66 24.80 -15.37
N THR A 406 11.38 24.91 -14.25
CA THR A 406 12.60 25.73 -14.16
C THR A 406 13.84 24.96 -14.58
N MET A 407 13.96 23.67 -14.24
CA MET A 407 15.20 22.91 -14.42
C MET A 407 15.09 21.63 -15.26
N GLY A 408 13.88 21.17 -15.55
CA GLY A 408 13.63 19.94 -16.30
C GLY A 408 13.82 18.65 -15.51
N PHE A 409 13.37 17.53 -16.07
CA PHE A 409 13.40 16.23 -15.38
C PHE A 409 14.80 15.63 -15.24
N ASP A 410 15.72 15.89 -16.18
CA ASP A 410 17.13 15.44 -16.05
C ASP A 410 17.76 15.97 -14.76
N GLU A 411 17.57 17.27 -14.50
CA GLU A 411 18.11 17.91 -13.30
C GLU A 411 17.37 17.42 -12.05
N ILE A 412 16.06 17.20 -12.11
CA ILE A 412 15.32 16.56 -11.00
C ILE A 412 15.92 15.20 -10.65
N ASN A 413 16.20 14.36 -11.64
CA ASN A 413 16.80 13.04 -11.42
C ASN A 413 18.21 13.15 -10.83
N HIS A 414 18.99 14.14 -11.28
CA HIS A 414 20.30 14.44 -10.66
C HIS A 414 20.14 14.84 -9.19
N GLN A 415 19.23 15.76 -8.89
CA GLN A 415 18.96 16.22 -7.52
C GLN A 415 18.33 15.16 -6.63
N LEU A 416 17.62 14.16 -7.17
CA LEU A 416 17.10 13.03 -6.41
C LEU A 416 18.22 12.21 -5.78
N ASN A 417 19.33 12.01 -6.49
CA ASN A 417 20.50 11.34 -5.93
C ASN A 417 21.12 12.18 -4.80
N HIS A 418 21.23 13.49 -4.98
CA HIS A 418 21.70 14.39 -3.92
C HIS A 418 20.75 14.41 -2.72
N ALA A 419 19.44 14.34 -2.92
CA ALA A 419 18.45 14.27 -1.85
C ALA A 419 18.62 12.97 -1.05
N LYS A 420 18.87 11.84 -1.71
CA LYS A 420 19.15 10.55 -1.05
C LYS A 420 20.42 10.61 -0.20
N GLU A 421 21.48 11.25 -0.66
CA GLU A 421 22.69 11.48 0.14
C GLU A 421 22.45 12.45 1.30
N PHE A 422 21.67 13.51 1.08
CA PHE A 422 21.26 14.43 2.13
C PHE A 422 20.51 13.71 3.25
N PHE A 423 19.56 12.80 2.93
CA PHE A 423 18.85 12.03 3.94
C PHE A 423 19.77 11.13 4.78
N LYS A 424 20.74 10.45 4.14
CA LYS A 424 21.75 9.66 4.87
C LYS A 424 22.56 10.52 5.85
N GLN A 425 22.90 11.75 5.46
CA GLN A 425 23.59 12.70 6.33
C GLN A 425 22.70 13.15 7.49
N LEU A 426 21.40 13.40 7.24
CA LEU A 426 20.44 13.72 8.31
C LEU A 426 20.29 12.59 9.32
N ASP A 427 20.22 11.35 8.86
CA ASP A 427 20.09 10.17 9.72
C ASP A 427 21.36 9.91 10.55
N SER A 428 22.53 10.27 10.00
CA SER A 428 23.83 10.11 10.67
C SER A 428 24.20 11.28 11.59
N ALA A 429 23.59 12.46 11.39
CA ALA A 429 23.89 13.66 12.16
C ALA A 429 23.23 13.62 13.54
N GLY A 430 24.06 13.66 14.60
CA GLY A 430 23.60 13.62 15.99
C GLY A 430 23.08 14.96 16.53
N ASP A 431 23.30 16.07 15.81
CA ASP A 431 22.97 17.42 16.26
C ASP A 431 22.43 18.32 15.13
N LEU A 432 21.68 19.36 15.51
CA LEU A 432 21.07 20.31 14.57
C LEU A 432 22.10 21.11 13.73
N PRO A 433 23.20 21.66 14.28
CA PRO A 433 24.24 22.30 13.49
C PRO A 433 24.78 21.44 12.33
N SER A 434 25.05 20.16 12.59
CA SER A 434 25.47 19.18 11.57
C SER A 434 24.41 19.01 10.48
N LYS A 435 23.13 18.88 10.86
CA LYS A 435 22.00 18.82 9.91
C LYS A 435 21.86 20.10 9.06
N ILE A 436 22.03 21.27 9.67
CA ILE A 436 22.03 22.56 8.96
C ILE A 436 23.20 22.64 7.98
N SER A 437 24.38 22.11 8.33
CA SER A 437 25.52 22.06 7.42
C SER A 437 25.24 21.19 6.20
N ALA A 438 24.68 19.99 6.40
CA ALA A 438 24.24 19.12 5.30
C ALA A 438 23.19 19.81 4.41
N ALA A 439 22.21 20.48 5.02
CA ALA A 439 21.18 21.22 4.30
C ALA A 439 21.74 22.36 3.45
N LYS A 440 22.77 23.08 3.93
CA LYS A 440 23.45 24.12 3.16
C LYS A 440 24.13 23.56 1.91
N VAL A 441 24.83 22.42 2.05
CA VAL A 441 25.49 21.74 0.92
C VAL A 441 24.45 21.28 -0.09
N PHE A 442 23.34 20.68 0.37
CA PHE A 442 22.26 20.24 -0.50
C PHE A 442 21.62 21.40 -1.27
N ILE A 443 21.25 22.49 -0.60
CA ILE A 443 20.64 23.67 -1.25
C ILE A 443 21.60 24.31 -2.26
N ALA A 444 22.90 24.34 -1.99
CA ALA A 444 23.90 24.90 -2.91
C ALA A 444 23.98 24.14 -4.24
N GLY A 445 23.46 22.92 -4.32
CA GLY A 445 23.35 22.14 -5.55
C GLY A 445 22.23 22.61 -6.49
N PHE A 446 21.30 23.46 -6.03
CA PHE A 446 20.16 23.92 -6.84
C PHE A 446 20.47 25.21 -7.60
N ASN A 447 19.76 25.42 -8.71
CA ASN A 447 19.73 26.70 -9.42
C ASN A 447 19.34 27.84 -8.45
N SER A 448 20.09 28.95 -8.51
CA SER A 448 19.88 30.12 -7.63
C SER A 448 18.49 30.75 -7.81
N THR A 449 17.92 30.70 -9.01
CA THR A 449 16.54 31.15 -9.28
C THR A 449 15.54 30.33 -8.47
N VAL A 450 15.62 28.99 -8.51
CA VAL A 450 14.75 28.11 -7.73
C VAL A 450 14.91 28.43 -6.24
N THR A 451 16.15 28.49 -5.78
CA THR A 451 16.45 28.73 -4.36
C THR A 451 15.88 30.05 -3.86
N ASN A 452 16.09 31.13 -4.61
CA ASN A 452 15.64 32.46 -4.24
C ASN A 452 14.11 32.57 -4.27
N GLN A 453 13.46 32.09 -5.32
CA GLN A 453 12.00 32.19 -5.47
C GLN A 453 11.25 31.40 -4.40
N VAL A 454 11.69 30.18 -4.10
CA VAL A 454 11.05 29.34 -3.07
C VAL A 454 11.29 29.92 -1.68
N THR A 455 12.51 30.38 -1.39
CA THR A 455 12.82 31.00 -0.09
C THR A 455 12.02 32.28 0.12
N ASP A 456 11.93 33.16 -0.90
CA ASP A 456 11.11 34.37 -0.86
C ASP A 456 9.63 34.05 -0.70
N GLY A 457 9.11 33.04 -1.39
CA GLY A 457 7.74 32.57 -1.22
C GLY A 457 7.44 32.10 0.21
N ILE A 458 8.35 31.34 0.82
CA ILE A 458 8.23 30.90 2.23
C ILE A 458 8.24 32.12 3.16
N LEU A 459 9.16 33.07 2.97
CA LEU A 459 9.21 34.30 3.78
C LEU A 459 7.90 35.09 3.69
N LYS A 460 7.30 35.21 2.50
CA LYS A 460 5.98 35.84 2.31
C LYS A 460 4.85 35.11 3.02
N VAL A 461 4.89 33.77 3.12
CA VAL A 461 3.95 33.00 3.94
C VAL A 461 4.10 33.39 5.41
N PHE A 462 5.33 33.46 5.94
CA PHE A 462 5.59 33.90 7.33
C PHE A 462 5.11 35.34 7.58
N ASP A 463 5.40 36.26 6.66
CA ASP A 463 4.96 37.65 6.77
C ASP A 463 3.43 37.76 6.79
N SER A 464 2.72 36.97 5.97
CA SER A 464 1.25 36.95 5.97
C SER A 464 0.65 36.51 7.31
N ARG A 465 1.31 35.58 8.01
CA ARG A 465 0.92 35.15 9.36
C ARG A 465 1.23 36.19 10.41
N ARG A 466 2.39 36.83 10.32
CA ARG A 466 2.76 37.95 11.20
C ARG A 466 1.72 39.08 11.08
N GLU A 467 1.31 39.41 9.86
CA GLU A 467 0.25 40.39 9.61
C GLU A 467 -1.09 39.97 10.23
N ALA A 468 -1.48 38.70 10.10
CA ALA A 468 -2.71 38.19 10.69
C ALA A 468 -2.71 38.32 12.23
N LEU A 469 -1.60 37.95 12.88
CA LEU A 469 -1.40 38.10 14.34
C LEU A 469 -1.32 39.56 14.79
N SER A 470 -0.93 40.47 13.91
CA SER A 470 -0.85 41.90 14.24
C SER A 470 -2.21 42.61 14.11
N ARG A 471 -3.22 41.95 13.52
CA ARG A 471 -4.60 42.46 13.38
C ARG A 471 -5.53 41.99 14.50
N SER A 472 -5.12 40.99 15.28
CA SER A 472 -5.74 40.60 16.56
C SER A 472 -5.24 41.47 17.69
#